data_AF-A0A2M7WZU8-F1
#
_entry.id   AF-A0A2M7WZU8-F1
#
_cell.length_a   1.000
_cell.length_b   1.000
_cell.length_c   1.000
_cell.angle_alpha   90.00
_cell.angle_beta   90.00
_cell.angle_gamma   90.00
#
_symmetry.space_group_name_H-M   'P 1'
#
loop_
_entity.id
_entity.type
_entity.pdbx_description
1 polymer ?
#
loop_
_entity_poly.entity_id
_entity_poly.type
_entity_poly.pdbx_seq_one_letter_code
_entity_poly.pdbx_strand_id
1 'polypeptide(L)'
;MITKTIVNHREDALRWTQLLQPLGWLPEFRGWMALPESIENMTGRDIQAPKGVCVFMAEPEAFNAHPWFGEVRLLYVDTDGLVVPCCIHPQAGVLGNLKIQRYSEILAGQARADFKAQMANDRPSMKVCGGCEMGPAGDEGPSFWNSMAPPEQTW
;
A
#
# COMPACT_ATOMS: atom_id res chain seq x y z
N MET A 1 3.82 -21.19 -4.68
CA MET A 1 4.13 -19.83 -5.19
C MET A 1 2.83 -19.05 -5.25
N ILE A 2 2.85 -17.76 -4.87
CA ILE A 2 1.64 -16.92 -4.78
C ILE A 2 1.68 -15.92 -5.92
N THR A 3 0.54 -15.69 -6.57
CA THR A 3 0.36 -14.63 -7.58
C THR A 3 -0.82 -13.78 -7.16
N LYS A 4 -0.73 -12.45 -7.24
CA LYS A 4 -1.88 -11.56 -7.02
C LYS A 4 -2.17 -10.74 -8.26
N THR A 5 -3.32 -10.97 -8.90
CA THR A 5 -3.68 -10.33 -10.18
C THR A 5 -5.00 -9.57 -10.12
N ILE A 6 -5.25 -8.70 -11.09
CA ILE A 6 -6.51 -7.96 -11.21
C ILE A 6 -7.49 -8.78 -12.05
N VAL A 7 -8.72 -8.93 -11.58
CA VAL A 7 -9.83 -9.48 -12.36
C VAL A 7 -11.09 -8.66 -12.09
N ASN A 8 -11.89 -8.47 -13.14
CA ASN A 8 -13.12 -7.66 -13.06
C ASN A 8 -14.36 -8.50 -12.74
N HIS A 9 -14.28 -9.82 -12.96
CA HIS A 9 -15.42 -10.73 -12.82
C HIS A 9 -15.03 -11.97 -12.02
N ARG A 10 -15.92 -12.41 -11.14
CA ARG A 10 -15.75 -13.63 -10.33
C ARG A 10 -15.53 -14.88 -11.18
N GLU A 11 -16.17 -14.96 -12.34
CA GLU A 11 -16.00 -16.07 -13.27
C GLU A 11 -14.55 -16.22 -13.77
N ASP A 12 -13.87 -15.11 -14.04
CA ASP A 12 -12.48 -15.12 -14.47
C ASP A 12 -11.56 -15.58 -13.34
N ALA A 13 -11.83 -15.10 -12.10
CA ALA A 13 -11.11 -15.56 -10.92
C ALA A 13 -11.22 -17.08 -10.74
N LEU A 14 -12.42 -17.64 -10.93
CA LEU A 14 -12.68 -19.08 -10.85
C LEU A 14 -11.94 -19.85 -11.95
N ARG A 15 -11.96 -19.39 -13.20
CA ARG A 15 -11.24 -20.01 -14.32
C ARG A 15 -9.73 -20.05 -14.06
N TRP A 16 -9.16 -18.94 -13.63
CA TRP A 16 -7.73 -18.87 -13.28
C TRP A 16 -7.39 -19.77 -12.10
N THR A 17 -8.26 -19.84 -11.09
CA THR A 17 -8.07 -20.73 -9.94
C THR A 17 -8.02 -22.19 -10.37
N GLN A 18 -8.97 -22.62 -11.21
CA GLN A 18 -9.04 -23.98 -11.74
C GLN A 18 -7.81 -24.36 -12.59
N LEU A 19 -7.22 -23.39 -13.30
CA LEU A 19 -6.02 -23.62 -14.10
C LEU A 19 -4.74 -23.68 -13.25
N LEU A 20 -4.61 -22.78 -12.27
CA LEU A 20 -3.35 -22.54 -11.56
C LEU A 20 -3.17 -23.44 -10.34
N GLN A 21 -4.24 -23.77 -9.61
CA GLN A 21 -4.14 -24.61 -8.42
C GLN A 21 -3.56 -26.02 -8.71
N PRO A 22 -3.96 -26.73 -9.77
CA PRO A 22 -3.36 -28.03 -10.12
C PRO A 22 -1.87 -27.95 -10.44
N LEU A 23 -1.37 -26.77 -10.83
CA LEU A 23 0.04 -26.51 -11.13
C LEU A 23 0.83 -26.09 -9.87
N GLY A 24 0.24 -26.14 -8.67
CA GLY A 24 0.90 -25.81 -7.41
C GLY A 24 0.94 -24.31 -7.08
N TRP A 25 0.12 -23.50 -7.75
CA TRP A 25 0.01 -22.07 -7.49
C TRP A 25 -1.18 -21.77 -6.57
N LEU A 26 -1.02 -20.71 -5.76
CA LEU A 26 -2.10 -20.13 -4.96
C LEU A 26 -2.43 -18.75 -5.53
N PRO A 27 -3.37 -18.64 -6.48
CA PRO A 27 -3.75 -17.37 -7.04
C PRO A 27 -4.60 -16.57 -6.04
N GLU A 28 -4.20 -15.33 -5.85
CA GLU A 28 -4.96 -14.28 -5.21
C GLU A 28 -5.41 -13.27 -6.25
N PHE A 29 -6.50 -12.59 -5.95
CA PHE A 29 -7.09 -11.61 -6.83
C PHE A 29 -7.35 -10.31 -6.09
N ARG A 30 -7.39 -9.22 -6.84
CA ARG A 30 -7.64 -7.88 -6.33
C ARG A 30 -8.40 -7.02 -7.32
N GLY A 31 -8.98 -5.93 -6.83
CA GLY A 31 -9.52 -4.87 -7.67
C GLY A 31 -8.45 -3.90 -8.18
N TRP A 32 -8.89 -2.95 -9.01
CA TRP A 32 -8.08 -1.81 -9.43
C TRP A 32 -7.83 -0.85 -8.27
N MET A 33 -6.58 -0.43 -8.12
CA MET A 33 -6.17 0.64 -7.20
C MET A 33 -5.90 1.91 -7.98
N ALA A 34 -6.01 3.05 -7.32
CA ALA A 34 -5.51 4.30 -7.85
C ALA A 34 -3.99 4.22 -7.97
N LEU A 35 -3.49 4.48 -9.17
CA LEU A 35 -2.07 4.56 -9.47
C LEU A 35 -1.80 6.02 -9.90
N PRO A 36 -1.30 6.88 -8.99
CA PRO A 36 -1.22 8.33 -9.20
C PRO A 36 -0.43 8.75 -10.45
N GLU A 37 0.51 7.92 -10.90
CA GLU A 37 1.36 8.18 -12.07
C GLU A 37 0.93 7.38 -13.31
N SER A 38 -0.19 6.66 -13.25
CA SER A 38 -0.75 5.97 -14.42
C SER A 38 -1.37 6.98 -15.39
N ILE A 39 -1.16 6.76 -16.69
CA ILE A 39 -1.79 7.55 -17.76
C ILE A 39 -3.32 7.40 -17.70
N GLU A 40 -3.78 6.20 -17.37
CA GLU A 40 -5.21 5.86 -17.31
C GLU A 40 -5.62 5.50 -15.89
N ASN A 41 -6.76 6.04 -15.45
CA ASN A 41 -7.41 5.67 -14.21
C ASN A 41 -8.36 4.49 -14.43
N MET A 42 -7.82 3.28 -14.29
CA MET A 42 -8.57 2.03 -14.45
C MET A 42 -9.58 1.76 -13.32
N THR A 43 -9.60 2.57 -12.26
CA THR A 43 -10.55 2.39 -11.16
C THR A 43 -11.97 2.82 -11.49
N GLY A 44 -12.13 3.70 -12.49
CA GLY A 44 -13.41 4.32 -12.84
C GLY A 44 -13.98 5.28 -11.79
N ARG A 45 -13.26 5.56 -10.71
CA ARG A 45 -13.67 6.47 -9.62
C ARG A 45 -12.97 7.83 -9.74
N ASP A 46 -13.60 8.89 -9.24
CA ASP A 46 -12.91 10.15 -8.98
C ASP A 46 -11.97 9.99 -7.78
N ILE A 47 -10.67 10.03 -8.05
CA ILE A 47 -9.65 9.77 -7.05
C ILE A 47 -9.58 10.94 -6.06
N GLN A 48 -9.80 10.63 -4.78
CA GLN A 48 -9.68 11.58 -3.68
C GLN A 48 -8.72 10.99 -2.63
N ALA A 49 -7.57 11.64 -2.42
CA ALA A 49 -6.66 11.20 -1.37
C ALA A 49 -7.27 11.51 0.01
N PRO A 50 -7.41 10.51 0.90
CA PRO A 50 -7.88 10.76 2.26
C PRO A 50 -6.92 11.66 3.02
N LYS A 51 -7.45 12.41 3.99
CA LYS A 51 -6.64 13.29 4.85
C LYS A 51 -5.83 12.45 5.85
N GLY A 52 -4.72 13.02 6.32
CA GLY A 52 -3.90 12.42 7.37
C GLY A 52 -2.90 11.38 6.90
N VAL A 53 -2.20 10.80 7.87
CA VAL A 53 -1.08 9.88 7.67
C VAL A 53 -1.60 8.50 7.25
N CYS A 54 -1.12 8.03 6.11
CA CYS A 54 -1.46 6.74 5.54
C CYS A 54 -1.07 5.58 6.47
N VAL A 55 -1.85 4.50 6.43
CA VAL A 55 -1.64 3.25 7.20
C VAL A 55 -0.18 2.77 7.21
N PHE A 56 0.54 2.86 6.08
CA PHE A 56 1.94 2.41 5.99
C PHE A 56 2.95 3.30 6.73
N MET A 57 2.57 4.53 7.06
CA MET A 57 3.39 5.52 7.77
C MET A 57 2.81 5.87 9.14
N ALA A 58 1.69 5.27 9.51
CA ALA A 58 1.02 5.50 10.77
C ALA A 58 1.87 4.99 11.95
N GLU A 59 1.66 5.59 13.12
CA GLU A 59 2.28 5.12 14.36
C GLU A 59 1.43 4.00 14.99
N PRO A 60 2.01 3.11 15.83
CA PRO A 60 1.30 2.02 16.47
C PRO A 60 0.00 2.41 17.17
N GLU A 61 -0.04 3.60 17.75
CA GLU A 61 -1.19 4.13 18.48
C GLU A 61 -2.41 4.35 17.57
N ALA A 62 -2.21 4.50 16.26
CA ALA A 62 -3.29 4.64 15.28
C ALA A 62 -4.05 3.33 15.03
N PHE A 63 -3.53 2.18 15.45
CA PHE A 63 -4.12 0.86 15.23
C PHE A 63 -4.90 0.32 16.45
N ASN A 64 -5.28 1.20 17.38
CA ASN A 64 -5.92 0.81 18.66
C ASN A 64 -7.25 0.03 18.51
N ALA A 65 -7.94 0.15 17.37
CA ALA A 65 -9.22 -0.51 17.08
C ALA A 65 -9.23 -1.29 15.75
N HIS A 66 -8.14 -1.24 14.97
CA HIS A 66 -8.03 -1.92 13.69
C HIS A 66 -7.20 -3.20 13.83
N PRO A 67 -7.66 -4.38 13.36
CA PRO A 67 -6.85 -5.59 13.39
C PRO A 67 -5.67 -5.45 12.42
N TRP A 68 -4.50 -5.08 12.95
CA TRP A 68 -3.25 -5.13 12.19
C TRP A 68 -2.63 -6.52 12.33
N PHE A 69 -2.58 -7.25 11.23
CA PHE A 69 -1.91 -8.55 11.19
C PHE A 69 -0.43 -8.35 10.80
N GLY A 70 0.41 -7.93 11.76
CA GLY A 70 1.85 -7.75 11.52
C GLY A 70 2.59 -6.90 12.55
N GLU A 71 3.87 -6.63 12.28
CA GLU A 71 4.65 -5.62 13.00
C GLU A 71 4.19 -4.23 12.52
N VAL A 72 4.00 -3.26 13.42
CA VAL A 72 3.53 -1.92 12.99
C VAL A 72 4.70 -1.04 12.56
N ARG A 73 5.87 -1.23 13.17
CA ARG A 73 7.10 -0.49 12.83
C ARG A 73 7.86 -1.18 11.71
N LEU A 74 7.21 -1.40 10.58
CA LEU A 74 7.85 -2.00 9.40
C LEU A 74 8.64 -0.94 8.60
N LEU A 75 9.77 -1.36 8.04
CA LEU A 75 10.45 -0.64 6.96
C LEU A 75 10.22 -1.43 5.68
N TYR A 76 9.63 -0.80 4.67
CA TYR A 76 9.63 -1.38 3.33
C TYR A 76 10.98 -1.10 2.68
N VAL A 77 11.57 -2.12 2.09
CA VAL A 77 12.93 -2.05 1.55
C VAL A 77 12.89 -2.57 0.12
N ASP A 78 13.45 -1.82 -0.81
CA ASP A 78 13.63 -2.28 -2.18
C ASP A 78 14.85 -3.21 -2.32
N THR A 79 15.07 -3.71 -3.53
CA THR A 79 16.19 -4.63 -3.84
C THR A 79 17.56 -3.99 -3.65
N ASP A 80 17.64 -2.66 -3.67
CA ASP A 80 18.88 -1.91 -3.50
C ASP A 80 19.13 -1.51 -2.04
N GLY A 81 18.26 -1.90 -1.12
CA GLY A 81 18.36 -1.58 0.30
C GLY A 81 17.79 -0.22 0.67
N LEU A 82 17.19 0.51 -0.28
CA LEU A 82 16.52 1.77 0.01
C LEU A 82 15.27 1.49 0.82
N VAL A 83 15.12 2.24 1.91
CA VAL A 83 13.91 2.21 2.72
C VAL A 83 12.90 3.17 2.12
N VAL A 84 11.73 2.67 1.78
CA VAL A 84 10.64 3.38 1.10
C VAL A 84 9.41 3.45 2.00
N PRO A 85 8.50 4.43 1.81
CA PRO A 85 7.35 4.63 2.69
C PRO A 85 6.21 3.63 2.45
N CYS A 86 6.17 2.94 1.31
CA CYS A 86 5.06 2.07 0.93
C CYS A 86 5.50 1.00 -0.08
N CYS A 87 5.09 -0.25 0.10
CA CYS A 87 5.34 -1.33 -0.86
C CYS A 87 4.53 -1.21 -2.17
N ILE A 88 3.39 -0.51 -2.13
CA ILE A 88 2.52 -0.34 -3.31
C ILE A 88 3.09 0.72 -4.26
N HIS A 89 3.69 1.77 -3.70
CA HIS A 89 4.34 2.84 -4.47
C HIS A 89 5.75 3.12 -3.93
N PRO A 90 6.74 2.27 -4.25
CA PRO A 90 8.10 2.40 -3.72
C PRO A 90 8.75 3.75 -4.03
N GLN A 91 8.41 4.37 -5.16
CA GLN A 91 8.93 5.68 -5.56
C GLN A 91 8.23 6.89 -4.90
N ALA A 92 7.32 6.66 -3.93
CA ALA A 92 6.70 7.75 -3.19
C ALA A 92 7.70 8.55 -2.35
N GLY A 93 8.87 7.98 -2.02
CA GLY A 93 9.97 8.65 -1.34
C GLY A 93 11.08 7.69 -0.93
N VAL A 94 12.20 8.24 -0.45
CA VAL A 94 13.31 7.48 0.13
C VAL A 94 13.54 7.98 1.55
N LEU A 95 13.49 7.06 2.52
CA LEU A 95 13.59 7.35 3.95
C LEU A 95 14.99 7.04 4.52
N GLY A 96 15.79 6.24 3.82
CA GLY A 96 17.12 5.83 4.23
C GLY A 96 17.63 4.65 3.41
N ASN A 97 18.75 4.04 3.82
CA ASN A 97 19.27 2.83 3.18
C ASN A 97 19.91 1.87 4.22
N LEU A 98 19.39 0.64 4.29
CA LEU A 98 19.87 -0.37 5.25
C LEU A 98 21.27 -0.91 4.97
N LYS A 99 21.83 -0.65 3.79
CA LYS A 99 23.24 -0.96 3.49
C LYS A 99 24.21 -0.06 4.26
N ILE A 100 23.77 1.10 4.74
CA ILE A 100 24.64 2.11 5.38
C ILE A 100 24.09 2.70 6.68
N GLN A 101 22.82 2.45 7.03
CA GLN A 101 22.18 2.93 8.25
C GLN A 101 21.53 1.77 9.01
N ARG A 102 21.46 1.88 10.33
CA ARG A 102 20.72 0.94 11.19
C ARG A 102 19.23 1.17 11.06
N TYR A 103 18.45 0.11 11.23
CA TYR A 103 16.98 0.17 11.28
C TYR A 103 16.48 1.29 12.22
N SER A 104 17.03 1.39 13.44
CA SER A 104 16.60 2.39 14.43
C SER A 104 16.92 3.82 14.02
N GLU A 105 18.01 4.04 13.28
CA GLU A 105 18.40 5.36 12.77
C GLU A 105 17.43 5.83 11.69
N ILE A 106 16.98 4.92 10.82
CA ILE A 106 16.01 5.23 9.77
C ILE A 106 14.61 5.45 10.39
N LEU A 107 14.21 4.59 11.34
CA LEU A 107 12.91 4.68 11.99
C LEU A 107 12.73 5.99 12.76
N ALA A 108 13.77 6.45 13.46
CA ALA A 108 13.80 7.72 14.17
C ALA A 108 14.32 8.89 13.30
N GLY A 109 14.61 8.65 12.03
CA GLY A 109 15.31 9.57 11.14
C GLY A 109 14.45 10.74 10.67
N GLN A 110 15.12 11.86 10.37
CA GLN A 110 14.46 13.09 9.93
C GLN A 110 13.66 12.91 8.63
N ALA A 111 14.18 12.16 7.65
CA ALA A 111 13.46 11.91 6.40
C ALA A 111 12.09 11.26 6.62
N ARG A 112 11.99 10.29 7.55
CA ARG A 112 10.71 9.67 7.93
C ARG A 112 9.81 10.67 8.67
N ALA A 113 10.37 11.49 9.56
CA ALA A 113 9.62 12.50 10.28
C ALA A 113 9.02 13.56 9.33
N ASP A 114 9.82 14.09 8.41
CA ASP A 114 9.42 15.08 7.41
C ASP A 114 8.34 14.53 6.48
N PHE A 115 8.51 13.29 6.00
CA PHE A 115 7.53 12.64 5.14
C PHE A 115 6.17 12.49 5.83
N LYS A 116 6.15 12.06 7.10
CA LYS A 116 4.91 12.00 7.91
C LYS A 116 4.32 13.38 8.14
N ALA A 117 5.15 14.38 8.44
CA ALA A 117 4.69 15.75 8.69
C ALA A 117 4.06 16.36 7.43
N GLN A 118 4.67 16.17 6.26
CA GLN A 118 4.08 16.59 4.99
C GLN A 118 2.78 15.85 4.73
N MET A 119 2.72 14.54 4.95
CA MET A 119 1.47 13.78 4.77
C MET A 119 0.36 14.21 5.74
N ALA A 120 0.70 14.62 6.95
CA ALA A 120 -0.28 15.11 7.92
C ALA A 120 -0.83 16.50 7.54
N ASN A 121 0.05 17.39 7.06
CA ASN A 121 -0.26 18.82 6.92
C ASN A 121 -0.56 19.25 5.48
N ASP A 122 0.00 18.56 4.49
CA ASP A 122 -0.04 18.93 3.07
C ASP A 122 0.10 17.69 2.15
N ARG A 123 -0.68 16.64 2.44
CA ARG A 123 -0.74 15.46 1.57
C ARG A 123 -1.08 15.77 0.12
N PRO A 124 -2.00 16.71 -0.21
CA PRO A 124 -2.38 16.97 -1.60
C PRO A 124 -1.21 17.42 -2.49
N SER A 125 -0.18 18.05 -1.94
CA SER A 125 1.00 18.46 -2.71
C SER A 125 1.99 17.33 -2.98
N MET A 126 1.85 16.18 -2.31
CA MET A 126 2.74 15.05 -2.48
C MET A 126 2.45 14.35 -3.81
N LYS A 127 3.47 14.27 -4.68
CA LYS A 127 3.38 13.71 -6.04
C LYS A 127 2.61 12.38 -6.12
N VAL A 128 2.91 11.43 -5.23
CA VAL A 128 2.26 10.12 -5.20
C VAL A 128 1.16 10.09 -4.14
N CYS A 129 1.47 10.44 -2.89
CA CYS A 129 0.52 10.29 -1.79
C CYS A 129 -0.71 11.20 -1.88
N GLY A 130 -0.62 12.32 -2.60
CA GLY A 130 -1.71 13.26 -2.85
C GLY A 130 -2.75 12.76 -3.86
N GLY A 131 -2.44 11.72 -4.63
CA GLY A 131 -3.37 11.03 -5.52
C GLY A 131 -3.67 9.58 -5.11
N CYS A 132 -3.27 9.16 -3.90
CA CYS A 132 -3.37 7.78 -3.45
C CYS A 132 -4.50 7.59 -2.42
N GLU A 133 -5.38 6.61 -2.67
CA GLU A 133 -6.56 6.33 -1.83
C GLU A 133 -6.31 5.30 -0.71
N MET A 134 -5.06 5.03 -0.29
CA MET A 134 -4.81 4.06 0.79
C MET A 134 -5.41 4.49 2.13
N GLY A 135 -5.36 5.79 2.44
CA GLY A 135 -5.93 6.34 3.66
C GLY A 135 -5.21 5.98 4.98
N PRO A 136 -5.59 6.64 6.07
CA PRO A 136 -5.13 6.36 7.45
C PRO A 136 -5.72 5.06 8.01
N ALA A 137 -5.10 4.55 9.08
CA ALA A 137 -5.61 3.37 9.79
C ALA A 137 -7.01 3.63 10.36
N GLY A 138 -7.96 2.71 10.13
CA GLY A 138 -9.36 2.82 10.55
C GLY A 138 -10.25 3.72 9.69
N ASP A 139 -9.69 4.42 8.70
CA ASP A 139 -10.40 5.19 7.68
C ASP A 139 -9.68 4.97 6.32
N GLU A 140 -9.37 3.70 6.05
CA GLU A 140 -8.68 3.28 4.84
C GLU A 140 -9.59 3.49 3.61
N GLY A 141 -9.02 4.02 2.54
CA GLY A 141 -9.77 4.29 1.32
C GLY A 141 -9.85 3.07 0.38
N PRO A 142 -10.57 3.21 -0.76
CA PRO A 142 -10.86 2.10 -1.67
C PRO A 142 -9.62 1.34 -2.19
N SER A 143 -8.49 2.04 -2.38
CA SER A 143 -7.27 1.38 -2.85
C SER A 143 -6.68 0.42 -1.82
N PHE A 144 -6.84 0.67 -0.52
CA PHE A 144 -6.43 -0.27 0.53
C PHE A 144 -7.24 -1.55 0.44
N TRP A 145 -8.58 -1.44 0.46
CA TRP A 145 -9.47 -2.59 0.41
C TRP A 145 -9.31 -3.39 -0.88
N ASN A 146 -9.16 -2.71 -2.02
CA ASN A 146 -8.89 -3.40 -3.28
C ASN A 146 -7.55 -4.14 -3.27
N SER A 147 -6.57 -3.72 -2.46
CA SER A 147 -5.23 -4.32 -2.43
C SER A 147 -5.04 -5.38 -1.35
N MET A 148 -5.67 -5.19 -0.19
CA MET A 148 -5.43 -5.95 1.04
C MET A 148 -6.61 -6.84 1.41
N ALA A 149 -7.83 -6.59 0.92
CA ALA A 149 -8.99 -7.38 1.32
C ALA A 149 -8.88 -8.83 0.81
N PRO A 150 -9.46 -9.80 1.55
CA PRO A 150 -9.61 -11.16 1.07
C PRO A 150 -10.41 -11.21 -0.24
N PRO A 151 -10.20 -12.23 -1.08
CA PRO A 151 -10.93 -12.41 -2.34
C PRO A 151 -12.46 -12.38 -2.16
N GLU A 152 -12.97 -12.72 -0.99
CA GLU A 152 -14.42 -12.80 -0.73
C GLU A 152 -15.12 -11.43 -0.64
N GLN A 153 -14.35 -10.34 -0.54
CA GLN A 153 -14.85 -8.96 -0.40
C GLN A 153 -14.58 -8.08 -1.62
N THR A 154 -13.98 -8.61 -2.69
CA THR A 154 -13.48 -7.84 -3.84
C THR A 154 -14.35 -7.93 -5.10
N TRP A 155 -15.60 -8.40 -5.00
CA TRP A 155 -16.57 -8.45 -6.10
C TRP A 155 -17.90 -7.81 -5.72
#